data_AF-A0A972B1A6-F1
#
_entry.id   AF-A0A972B1A6-F1
#
_cell.length_a   1.000
_cell.length_b   1.000
_cell.length_c   1.000
_cell.angle_alpha   90.00
_cell.angle_beta   90.00
_cell.angle_gamma   90.00
#
_symmetry.space_group_name_H-M   'P 1'
#
loop_
_entity.id
_entity.type
_entity.pdbx_description
1 polymer ?
#
loop_
_entity_poly.entity_id
_entity_poly.type
_entity_poly.pdbx_seq_one_letter_code
_entity_poly.pdbx_strand_id
1 'polypeptide(L)' 'MSQRENKRTNKAKSIVAQPLFRSRQEQPKKGKGSYRRNQKASRFNSPEAFVFLAA' A
#
# COMPACT_ATOMS: atom_id res chain seq x y z
N MET A 1 20.57 0.92 44.06
CA MET A 1 19.66 1.18 42.91
C MET A 1 18.84 -0.07 42.69
N SER A 2 17.55 -0.11 43.07
CA SER A 2 16.75 -1.32 42.89
C SER A 2 16.55 -1.58 41.40
N GLN A 3 16.96 -2.77 40.96
CA GLN A 3 16.70 -3.27 39.61
C GLN A 3 15.19 -3.51 39.53
N ARG A 4 14.43 -2.50 39.10
CA ARG A 4 13.01 -2.69 38.79
C ARG A 4 12.96 -3.70 37.66
N GLU A 5 12.44 -4.89 37.93
CA GLU A 5 12.17 -5.86 36.88
C GLU A 5 11.33 -5.17 35.81
N ASN A 6 11.91 -5.02 34.62
CA ASN A 6 11.20 -4.44 33.48
C ASN A 6 9.96 -5.30 33.26
N LYS A 7 8.79 -4.79 33.67
CA LYS A 7 7.49 -5.44 33.47
C LYS A 7 7.51 -6.05 32.08
N ARG A 8 7.53 -7.39 31.99
CA ARG A 8 7.54 -8.11 30.71
C ARG A 8 6.30 -7.65 29.96
N THR A 9 6.47 -6.69 29.07
CA THR A 9 5.40 -6.16 28.25
C THR A 9 4.81 -7.31 27.46
N ASN A 10 3.48 -7.36 27.40
CA ASN A 10 2.78 -8.44 26.70
C ASN A 10 3.31 -8.48 25.26
N LYS A 11 4.07 -9.54 24.93
CA LYS A 11 4.77 -9.66 23.64
C LYS A 11 3.80 -9.58 22.46
N ALA A 12 2.58 -10.10 22.61
CA ALA A 12 1.57 -10.01 21.57
C ALA A 12 1.17 -8.55 21.27
N LYS A 13 1.00 -7.72 22.31
CA LYS A 13 0.73 -6.28 22.14
C LYS A 13 1.89 -5.56 21.47
N SER A 14 3.13 -5.94 21.80
CA SER A 14 4.32 -5.39 21.16
C SER A 14 4.41 -5.77 19.68
N ILE A 15 4.01 -6.99 19.30
CA ILE A 15 3.99 -7.45 17.90
C ILE A 15 2.93 -6.68 17.11
N VAL A 16 1.70 -6.58 17.62
CA VAL A 16 0.60 -5.87 16.94
C VAL A 16 0.92 -4.39 16.69
N ALA A 17 1.70 -3.76 17.58
CA ALA A 17 2.12 -2.37 17.42
C ALA A 17 3.26 -2.16 16.39
N GLN A 18 3.86 -3.23 15.86
CA GLN A 18 4.92 -3.12 14.85
C GLN A 18 4.34 -2.58 13.52
N PRO A 19 5.12 -1.80 12.74
CA PRO A 19 4.71 -1.32 11.41
C PRO A 19 4.31 -2.43 10.44
N LEU A 20 4.81 -3.65 10.67
CA LEU A 20 4.47 -4.84 9.92
C LEU A 20 2.96 -5.12 9.91
N PHE A 21 2.29 -4.90 11.05
CA PHE A 21 0.86 -5.16 11.25
C PHE A 21 0.01 -3.89 11.19
N ARG A 22 0.52 -2.81 10.58
CA ARG A 22 -0.28 -1.59 10.39
C ARG A 22 -1.49 -1.85 9.49
N SER A 23 -2.58 -1.14 9.73
CA SER A 23 -3.73 -1.13 8.84
C SER A 23 -3.33 -0.69 7.43
N ARG A 24 -3.77 -1.44 6.43
CA ARG A 24 -3.56 -1.12 5.01
C ARG A 24 -4.90 -0.77 4.39
N GLN A 25 -4.95 0.35 3.69
CA GLN A 25 -6.11 0.77 2.92
C GLN A 25 -5.82 0.54 1.44
N GLU A 26 -6.68 -0.21 0.77
CA GLU A 26 -6.60 -0.38 -0.68
C GLU A 26 -7.01 0.91 -1.41
N GLN A 27 -6.39 1.16 -2.56
CA GLN A 27 -6.79 2.30 -3.39
C GLN A 27 -8.14 2.01 -4.06
N PRO A 28 -9.17 2.86 -3.87
CA PRO A 28 -10.47 2.66 -4.48
C PRO A 28 -10.39 2.79 -6.00
N LYS A 29 -11.14 1.95 -6.72
CA LYS A 29 -11.21 1.99 -8.19
C LYS A 29 -12.00 3.19 -8.73
N LYS A 30 -12.93 3.73 -7.92
CA LYS A 30 -13.79 4.87 -8.27
C LYS A 30 -14.10 5.70 -7.01
N GLY A 31 -14.25 7.01 -7.15
CA GLY A 31 -14.59 7.93 -6.05
C GLY A 31 -13.40 8.73 -5.52
N LYS A 32 -13.42 9.10 -4.23
CA LYS A 32 -12.36 9.90 -3.62
C LYS A 32 -11.04 9.13 -3.61
N GLY A 33 -9.97 9.75 -4.11
CA GLY A 33 -8.65 9.12 -4.18
C GLY A 33 -8.48 8.08 -5.29
N SER A 34 -9.46 7.93 -6.20
CA SER A 34 -9.34 7.02 -7.35
C SER A 34 -8.65 7.63 -8.58
N TYR A 35 -8.42 8.95 -8.59
CA TYR A 35 -7.77 9.63 -9.72
C TYR A 35 -6.30 9.20 -9.88
N ARG A 36 -5.90 8.88 -11.11
CA ARG A 36 -4.53 8.47 -11.45
C ARG A 36 -3.96 9.46 -12.48
N ARG A 37 -2.84 10.11 -12.17
CA ARG A 37 -2.18 11.12 -13.02
C ARG A 37 -1.54 10.58 -14.32
N ASN A 38 -1.74 9.30 -14.68
CA ASN A 38 -1.09 8.54 -15.78
C ASN A 38 0.36 8.09 -15.45
N GLN A 39 0.77 6.83 -15.56
CA GLN A 39 0.94 6.02 -16.79
C GLN A 39 0.23 4.64 -16.79
N LYS A 40 -0.42 4.23 -15.70
CA LYS A 40 -1.18 2.95 -15.63
C LYS A 40 -2.64 3.05 -16.09
N ALA A 41 -3.07 4.23 -16.54
CA ALA A 41 -4.44 4.51 -16.97
C ALA A 41 -4.57 4.66 -18.49
N SER A 42 -3.46 4.88 -19.21
CA SER A 42 -3.48 4.90 -20.67
C SER A 42 -3.59 3.48 -21.22
N ARG A 43 -4.62 3.22 -22.02
CA ARG A 43 -4.79 1.97 -22.79
C ARG A 43 -3.68 1.78 -23.84
N PHE A 44 -2.89 2.82 -24.10
CA PHE A 44 -1.80 2.87 -25.09
C PHE A 44 -0.46 2.28 -24.61
N ASN A 45 -0.37 1.82 -23.36
CA ASN A 45 0.84 1.14 -22.87
C ASN A 45 0.88 -0.36 -23.19
N SER A 46 0.02 -0.85 -24.09
CA SER A 46 0.15 -2.18 -24.71
C SER A 46 0.96 -2.08 -26.01
N PRO A 47 1.83 -3.06 -26.33
CA PRO A 47 2.54 -3.11 -27.61
C PRO A 47 1.60 -3.07 -28.83
N GLU A 48 0.37 -3.55 -28.67
CA GLU A 48 -0.64 -3.62 -29.75
C GLU A 48 -1.29 -2.27 -30.09
N ALA A 49 -1.13 -1.25 -29.23
CA ALA A 49 -1.70 0.07 -29.49
C ALA A 49 -0.98 0.83 -30.63
N PHE A 50 0.24 0.42 -31.00
CA PHE A 50 0.99 1.01 -32.12
C PHE A 50 0.50 0.54 -33.51
N VAL A 51 -0.25 -0.57 -33.59
CA VAL A 51 -0.67 -1.18 -34.87
C VAL A 51 -1.78 -0.38 -35.56
N PHE A 52 -2.53 0.44 -34.83
CA PHE A 52 -3.68 1.20 -35.35
C PHE A 52 -3.35 2.57 -35.96
N LEU A 53 -2.09 3.02 -35.95
CA LEU A 53 -1.69 4.32 -36.51
C LEU A 53 -1.22 4.25 -37.97
N ALA A 54 -1.05 3.04 -38.52
CA ALA A 54 -0.43 2.81 -39.83
C ALA A 54 -1.38 2.26 -40.90
N ALA A 55 -2.68 2.59 -40.83
CA ALA A 55 -3.68 2.26 -41.85
C ALA A 55 -4.29 3.52 -42.46
#